data_AF-A0A955R9D3-F1
#
_entry.id   AF-A0A955R9D3-F1
#
_cell.length_a   1.000
_cell.length_b   1.000
_cell.length_c   1.000
_cell.angle_alpha   90.00
_cell.angle_beta   90.00
_cell.angle_gamma   90.00
#
_symmetry.space_group_name_H-M   'P 1'
#
loop_
_entity.id
_entity.type
_entity.pdbx_description
1 polymer ?
#
loop_
_entity_poly.entity_id
_entity_poly.type
_entity_poly.pdbx_seq_one_letter_code
_entity_poly.pdbx_strand_id
1 'polypeptide(L)'
;MRARTLALLVLAGCPKAPGGRVPTLDAADLFVPGRFDYEELTSVVGDAPVTRDTVTEVWEAAPDLTPPDGYPGTVYRVDEFRTGQPPVGTLWVSGERGLGYYASVGPTGQVVTYAMKLSLPPTVRTDETWEGVHGEGPGENTRTCHVEPTAFCPDAGAAVACETHWKGGGAVWMRQHYCKGVGWVGYEALSVRNGVTTRTWSEEATLDGQPLPLVGMELRPFPEIVVHTK
;
A
#
# COMPACT_ATOMS: atom_id res chain seq x y z
N MET A 1 -38.00 4.89 -50.49
CA MET A 1 -36.66 4.34 -50.19
C MET A 1 -36.07 5.10 -49.02
N ARG A 2 -35.97 4.50 -47.83
CA ARG A 2 -35.38 5.13 -46.63
C ARG A 2 -34.01 4.51 -46.39
N ALA A 3 -32.96 5.32 -46.54
CA ALA A 3 -31.59 4.91 -46.27
C ALA A 3 -31.41 4.69 -44.76
N ARG A 4 -30.96 3.49 -44.38
CA ARG A 4 -30.52 3.16 -43.03
C ARG A 4 -29.06 3.59 -42.90
N THR A 5 -28.78 4.60 -42.08
CA THR A 5 -27.42 4.93 -41.66
C THR A 5 -27.00 3.95 -40.56
N LEU A 6 -26.05 3.08 -40.88
CA LEU A 6 -25.34 2.29 -39.87
C LEU A 6 -24.49 3.26 -39.03
N ALA A 7 -24.75 3.33 -37.73
CA ALA A 7 -23.84 3.96 -36.79
C ALA A 7 -22.67 3.00 -36.52
N LEU A 8 -21.48 3.38 -36.97
CA LEU A 8 -20.23 2.69 -36.67
C LEU A 8 -19.85 3.05 -35.23
N LEU A 9 -20.02 2.12 -34.28
CA LEU A 9 -19.42 2.25 -32.95
C LEU A 9 -17.90 2.16 -33.10
N VAL A 10 -17.24 3.31 -33.04
CA VAL A 10 -15.79 3.38 -32.87
C VAL A 10 -15.50 2.99 -31.42
N LEU A 11 -15.09 1.75 -31.22
CA LEU A 11 -14.38 1.30 -30.02
C LEU A 11 -13.10 2.13 -29.90
N ALA A 12 -13.16 3.22 -29.14
CA ALA A 12 -11.98 3.97 -28.74
C ALA A 12 -11.19 3.16 -27.71
N GLY A 13 -10.52 2.09 -28.16
CA GLY A 13 -9.37 1.57 -27.46
C GLY A 13 -8.30 2.64 -27.48
N CYS A 14 -7.93 3.20 -26.32
CA CYS A 14 -6.76 4.06 -26.23
C CYS A 14 -5.53 3.19 -26.55
N PRO A 15 -4.78 3.47 -27.63
CA PRO A 15 -3.54 2.76 -27.88
C PRO A 15 -2.55 3.12 -26.77
N LYS A 16 -2.07 2.11 -26.04
CA LYS A 16 -0.89 2.23 -25.19
C LYS A 16 0.25 2.70 -26.10
N ALA A 17 0.69 3.94 -25.96
CA ALA A 17 1.77 4.48 -26.77
C ALA A 17 3.04 3.62 -26.54
N PRO A 18 3.59 2.97 -27.58
CA PRO A 18 4.85 2.25 -27.45
C PRO A 18 5.96 3.31 -27.39
N GLY A 19 6.54 3.52 -26.21
CA GLY A 19 7.62 4.48 -25.97
C GLY A 19 7.32 5.63 -25.02
N GLY A 20 6.19 5.61 -24.29
CA GLY A 20 5.96 6.56 -23.20
C GLY A 20 7.02 6.41 -22.11
N ARG A 21 7.74 7.49 -21.78
CA ARG A 21 8.68 7.53 -20.65
C ARG A 21 7.92 7.09 -19.40
N VAL A 22 8.39 6.03 -18.74
CA VAL A 22 7.82 5.57 -17.47
C VAL A 22 7.81 6.76 -16.50
N PRO A 23 6.65 7.16 -15.94
CA PRO A 23 6.59 8.24 -14.98
C PRO A 23 7.55 7.95 -13.83
N THR A 24 8.32 8.96 -13.46
CA THR A 24 9.24 8.90 -12.34
C THR A 24 8.71 9.81 -11.25
N LEU A 25 8.60 9.27 -10.03
CA LEU A 25 8.07 9.97 -8.86
C LEU A 25 9.16 10.05 -7.80
N ASP A 26 9.22 11.14 -7.04
CA ASP A 26 10.12 11.20 -5.89
C ASP A 26 9.44 10.49 -4.71
N ALA A 27 10.17 9.65 -3.97
CA ALA A 27 9.61 8.94 -2.82
C ALA A 27 9.06 9.89 -1.74
N ALA A 28 9.67 11.08 -1.62
CA ALA A 28 9.18 12.14 -0.74
C ALA A 28 7.80 12.67 -1.17
N ASP A 29 7.47 12.66 -2.46
CA ASP A 29 6.14 13.08 -2.95
C ASP A 29 5.05 12.03 -2.66
N LEU A 30 5.45 10.79 -2.36
CA LEU A 30 4.55 9.67 -2.05
C LEU A 30 4.33 9.51 -0.55
N PHE A 31 5.15 10.16 0.28
CA PHE A 31 5.03 10.13 1.73
C PHE A 31 4.74 11.53 2.27
N VAL A 32 3.45 11.83 2.39
CA VAL A 32 2.96 13.09 2.95
C VAL A 32 2.45 12.81 4.37
N PRO A 33 3.10 13.36 5.41
CA PRO A 33 2.62 13.24 6.79
C PRO A 33 1.28 13.95 6.98
N GLY A 34 0.48 13.48 7.92
CA GLY A 34 -0.84 14.03 8.22
C GLY A 34 -1.71 13.05 8.98
N ARG A 35 -2.97 13.44 9.20
CA ARG A 35 -3.99 12.57 9.79
C ARG A 35 -4.82 11.94 8.68
N PHE A 36 -4.83 10.62 8.62
CA PHE A 36 -5.68 9.87 7.72
C PHE A 36 -6.84 9.25 8.49
N ASP A 37 -8.06 9.44 8.00
CA ASP A 37 -9.25 8.77 8.51
C ASP A 37 -9.91 7.99 7.37
N TYR A 38 -10.23 6.72 7.58
CA TYR A 38 -10.86 5.87 6.57
C TYR A 38 -11.68 4.74 7.19
N GLU A 39 -12.55 4.15 6.38
CA GLU A 39 -13.27 2.94 6.73
C GLU A 39 -12.49 1.74 6.20
N GLU A 40 -12.12 0.82 7.08
CA GLU A 40 -11.53 -0.45 6.69
C GLU A 40 -12.63 -1.51 6.58
N LEU A 41 -12.71 -2.13 5.42
CA LEU A 41 -13.64 -3.20 5.16
C LEU A 41 -12.87 -4.51 5.09
N THR A 42 -13.37 -5.53 5.80
CA THR A 42 -12.75 -6.86 5.84
C THR A 42 -13.78 -7.93 5.51
N SER A 43 -13.40 -8.90 4.66
CA SER A 43 -14.28 -9.98 4.22
C SER A 43 -13.50 -11.28 4.05
N VAL A 44 -14.08 -12.41 4.46
CA VAL A 44 -13.54 -13.74 4.14
C VAL A 44 -13.98 -14.13 2.74
N VAL A 45 -13.04 -14.55 1.90
CA VAL A 45 -13.32 -14.94 0.50
C VAL A 45 -14.27 -16.14 0.47
N GLY A 46 -15.40 -15.97 -0.21
CA GLY A 46 -16.44 -16.99 -0.31
C GLY A 46 -17.56 -16.85 0.73
N ASP A 47 -17.40 -15.96 1.71
CA ASP A 47 -18.39 -15.63 2.72
C ASP A 47 -18.90 -14.19 2.56
N ALA A 48 -20.13 -13.95 3.05
CA ALA A 48 -20.77 -12.64 3.04
C ALA A 48 -21.27 -12.27 4.44
N PRO A 49 -20.36 -11.92 5.35
CA PRO A 49 -20.40 -10.51 5.72
C PRO A 49 -19.07 -9.79 5.57
N VAL A 50 -19.18 -8.49 5.28
CA VAL A 50 -18.08 -7.54 5.35
C VAL A 50 -18.15 -6.88 6.73
N THR A 51 -17.08 -6.96 7.51
CA THR A 51 -16.91 -6.13 8.71
C THR A 51 -16.39 -4.76 8.30
N ARG A 52 -16.79 -3.73 9.03
CA ARG A 52 -16.41 -2.33 8.77
C ARG A 52 -15.89 -1.74 10.07
N ASP A 53 -14.68 -1.19 10.03
CA ASP A 53 -14.01 -0.56 11.16
C ASP A 53 -13.55 0.85 10.76
N THR A 54 -13.87 1.85 11.57
CA THR A 54 -13.28 3.18 11.43
C THR A 54 -11.85 3.16 11.93
N VAL A 55 -10.92 3.57 11.07
CA VAL A 55 -9.48 3.65 11.36
C VAL A 55 -9.01 5.09 11.23
N THR A 56 -8.20 5.50 12.20
CA THR A 56 -7.42 6.73 12.13
C THR A 56 -5.94 6.36 12.11
N GLU A 57 -5.18 6.90 11.17
CA GLU A 57 -3.72 6.91 11.22
C GLU A 57 -3.19 8.33 11.41
N VAL A 58 -2.19 8.49 12.27
CA VAL A 58 -1.50 9.78 12.49
C VAL A 58 -0.04 9.61 12.12
N TRP A 59 0.38 10.32 11.08
CA TRP A 59 1.72 10.24 10.50
C TRP A 59 2.50 11.50 10.90
N GLU A 60 3.48 11.36 11.78
CA GLU A 60 4.23 12.48 12.35
C GLU A 60 5.73 12.24 12.31
N ALA A 61 6.51 13.31 12.18
CA ALA A 61 7.95 13.22 12.35
C ALA A 61 8.28 12.88 13.81
N ALA A 62 9.21 11.95 14.01
CA ALA A 62 9.71 11.53 15.31
C ALA A 62 11.20 11.91 15.44
N PRO A 63 11.52 13.20 15.67
CA PRO A 63 12.89 13.70 15.66
C PRO A 63 13.75 13.18 16.82
N ASP A 64 13.12 12.60 17.83
CA ASP A 64 13.76 11.95 18.97
C ASP A 64 14.23 10.52 18.66
N LEU A 65 13.82 9.96 17.53
CA LEU A 65 14.22 8.62 17.08
C LEU A 65 15.38 8.68 16.10
N THR A 66 16.36 7.78 16.31
CA THR A 66 17.48 7.61 15.39
C THR A 66 17.05 6.79 14.17
N PRO A 67 17.37 7.23 12.94
CA PRO A 67 17.13 6.43 11.75
C PRO A 67 17.97 5.14 11.75
N PRO A 68 17.54 4.09 11.04
CA PRO A 68 18.29 2.83 10.99
C PRO A 68 19.65 3.01 10.31
N ASP A 69 20.62 2.20 10.72
CA ASP A 69 21.99 2.26 10.24
C ASP A 69 22.07 2.22 8.71
N GLY A 70 22.86 3.12 8.15
CA GLY A 70 23.05 3.25 6.71
C GLY A 70 21.85 3.86 5.97
N TYR A 71 20.79 4.31 6.64
CA TYR A 71 19.65 4.96 6.01
C TYR A 71 19.37 6.36 6.62
N PRO A 72 20.25 7.35 6.36
CA PRO A 72 20.07 8.68 6.91
C PRO A 72 18.77 9.33 6.41
N GLY A 73 18.07 10.01 7.30
CA GLY A 73 16.80 10.65 6.97
C GLY A 73 16.01 11.04 8.21
N THR A 74 14.81 11.55 7.96
CA THR A 74 13.81 11.85 8.99
C THR A 74 13.05 10.59 9.33
N VAL A 75 12.98 10.25 10.62
CA VAL A 75 12.11 9.19 11.11
C VAL A 75 10.68 9.72 11.24
N TYR A 76 9.73 8.92 10.80
CA TYR A 76 8.31 9.15 10.96
C TYR A 76 7.69 8.01 11.74
N ARG A 77 6.76 8.37 12.62
CA ARG A 77 5.90 7.44 13.32
C ARG A 77 4.50 7.53 12.74
N VAL A 78 3.94 6.37 12.43
CA VAL A 78 2.56 6.21 12.00
C VAL A 78 1.84 5.45 13.09
N ASP A 79 0.99 6.13 13.85
CA ASP A 79 0.14 5.51 14.89
C ASP A 79 -1.26 5.24 14.32
N GLU A 80 -1.70 3.99 14.42
CA GLU A 80 -3.02 3.52 14.00
C GLU A 80 -3.93 3.37 15.23
N PHE A 81 -5.13 3.93 15.14
CA PHE A 81 -6.18 3.88 16.14
C PHE A 81 -7.43 3.22 15.57
N ARG A 82 -7.95 2.23 16.30
CA ARG A 82 -9.18 1.52 15.96
C ARG A 82 -10.11 1.49 17.16
N THR A 83 -11.41 1.56 16.89
CA THR A 83 -12.41 1.54 17.95
C THR A 83 -12.32 0.26 18.78
N GLY A 84 -12.14 0.41 20.09
CA GLY A 84 -12.07 -0.72 21.03
C GLY A 84 -10.75 -1.51 21.03
N GLN A 85 -9.72 -1.04 20.32
CA GLN A 85 -8.40 -1.66 20.31
C GLN A 85 -7.32 -0.69 20.82
N PRO A 86 -6.27 -1.18 21.49
CA PRO A 86 -5.09 -0.38 21.79
C PRO A 86 -4.43 0.12 20.50
N PRO A 87 -3.83 1.32 20.50
CA PRO A 87 -3.11 1.81 19.34
C PRO A 87 -1.88 0.95 19.05
N VAL A 88 -1.59 0.79 17.77
CA VAL A 88 -0.35 0.19 17.26
C VAL A 88 0.35 1.20 16.37
N GLY A 89 1.63 1.00 16.10
CA GLY A 89 2.35 1.93 15.24
C GLY A 89 3.36 1.27 14.33
N THR A 90 3.85 2.05 13.38
CA THR A 90 4.98 1.70 12.52
C THR A 90 5.97 2.84 12.44
N LEU A 91 7.25 2.52 12.28
CA LEU A 91 8.31 3.49 12.07
C LEU A 91 8.83 3.42 10.64
N TRP A 92 8.93 4.60 10.06
CA TRP A 92 9.34 4.85 8.70
C TRP A 92 10.53 5.80 8.70
N VAL A 93 11.37 5.72 7.67
CA VAL A 93 12.44 6.68 7.43
C VAL A 93 12.33 7.21 6.01
N SER A 94 12.43 8.52 5.85
CA SER A 94 12.47 9.18 4.54
C SER A 94 13.70 10.07 4.44
N GLY A 95 14.45 9.96 3.35
CA GLY A 95 15.69 10.71 3.16
C GLY A 95 16.35 10.46 1.81
N GLU A 96 17.66 10.73 1.73
CA GLU A 96 18.44 10.63 0.49
C GLU A 96 18.52 9.21 -0.10
N ARG A 97 18.21 8.18 0.69
CA ARG A 97 18.14 6.78 0.25
C ARG A 97 16.72 6.35 -0.12
N GLY A 98 15.74 7.23 0.02
CA GLY A 98 14.34 7.03 -0.31
C GLY A 98 13.46 6.88 0.91
N LEU A 99 12.41 6.08 0.79
CA LEU A 99 11.44 5.82 1.85
C LEU A 99 11.53 4.36 2.29
N GLY A 100 11.49 4.11 3.59
CA GLY A 100 11.33 2.74 4.05
C GLY A 100 10.67 2.53 5.41
N TYR A 101 10.07 1.34 5.53
CA TYR A 101 9.41 0.84 6.74
C TYR A 101 10.32 -0.17 7.45
N TYR A 102 10.67 0.09 8.71
CA TYR A 102 11.70 -0.69 9.40
C TYR A 102 11.34 -1.19 10.80
N ALA A 103 10.25 -0.73 11.41
CA ALA A 103 9.87 -1.24 12.73
C ALA A 103 8.37 -1.17 12.99
N SER A 104 7.85 -2.10 13.78
CA SER A 104 6.51 -2.00 14.36
C SER A 104 6.58 -1.58 15.82
N VAL A 105 5.54 -0.91 16.29
CA VAL A 105 5.32 -0.50 17.68
C VAL A 105 4.05 -1.19 18.15
N GLY A 106 4.18 -2.08 19.13
CA GLY A 106 3.04 -2.81 19.66
C GLY A 106 2.21 -2.00 20.68
N PRO A 107 1.08 -2.57 21.15
CA PRO A 107 0.17 -1.92 22.10
C PRO A 107 0.80 -1.41 23.40
N THR A 108 1.90 -2.03 23.84
CA THR A 108 2.60 -1.65 25.08
C THR A 108 3.78 -0.71 24.80
N GLY A 109 3.92 -0.22 23.57
CA GLY A 109 5.04 0.59 23.11
C GLY A 109 6.29 -0.22 22.76
N GLN A 110 6.22 -1.56 22.76
CA GLN A 110 7.36 -2.39 22.39
C GLN A 110 7.72 -2.19 20.92
N VAL A 111 8.98 -1.83 20.64
CA VAL A 111 9.47 -1.63 19.27
C VAL A 111 10.16 -2.90 18.79
N VAL A 112 9.75 -3.38 17.62
CA VAL A 112 10.39 -4.51 16.94
C VAL A 112 10.93 -4.03 15.61
N THR A 113 12.25 -3.93 15.50
CA THR A 113 12.97 -3.52 14.29
C THR A 113 13.23 -4.70 13.37
N TYR A 114 13.27 -4.43 12.07
CA TYR A 114 13.51 -5.40 11.02
C TYR A 114 14.49 -4.85 9.98
N ALA A 115 15.06 -5.73 9.16
CA ALA A 115 15.56 -5.31 7.85
C ALA A 115 14.42 -4.64 7.08
N MET A 116 14.73 -3.54 6.40
CA MET A 116 13.78 -2.66 5.73
C MET A 116 12.71 -3.43 4.94
N LYS A 117 11.46 -3.47 5.42
CA LYS A 117 10.37 -4.28 4.84
C LYS A 117 9.81 -3.66 3.56
N LEU A 118 9.83 -2.34 3.46
CA LEU A 118 9.59 -1.59 2.23
C LEU A 118 10.77 -0.65 2.05
N SER A 119 11.40 -0.64 0.88
CA SER A 119 12.50 0.28 0.57
C SER A 119 12.30 0.86 -0.82
N LEU A 120 11.51 1.92 -0.92
CA LEU A 120 11.39 2.67 -2.16
C LEU A 120 12.67 3.50 -2.36
N PRO A 121 13.32 3.45 -3.53
CA PRO A 121 14.44 4.33 -3.84
C PRO A 121 13.97 5.80 -3.85
N PRO A 122 14.89 6.79 -3.77
CA PRO A 122 14.53 8.22 -3.78
C PRO A 122 13.69 8.60 -5.00
N THR A 123 13.95 7.91 -6.11
CA THR A 123 13.34 8.08 -7.41
C THR A 123 12.66 6.78 -7.77
N VAL A 124 11.34 6.77 -7.68
CA VAL A 124 10.48 5.59 -7.88
C VAL A 124 10.05 5.52 -9.33
N ARG A 125 10.28 4.38 -9.97
CA ARG A 125 9.80 4.11 -11.32
C ARG A 125 8.71 3.06 -11.32
N THR A 126 7.66 3.27 -12.10
CA THR A 126 6.48 2.40 -12.14
C THR A 126 6.65 1.11 -12.97
N ASP A 127 7.86 0.56 -12.98
CA ASP A 127 8.26 -0.71 -13.58
C ASP A 127 9.28 -1.45 -12.69
N GLU A 128 9.57 -0.92 -11.50
CA GLU A 128 10.55 -1.48 -10.58
C GLU A 128 9.99 -2.66 -9.81
N THR A 129 10.88 -3.63 -9.57
CA THR A 129 10.62 -4.80 -8.74
C THR A 129 11.80 -5.00 -7.81
N TRP A 130 11.53 -5.29 -6.54
CA TRP A 130 12.55 -5.73 -5.59
C TRP A 130 12.06 -6.90 -4.77
N GLU A 131 13.02 -7.68 -4.27
CA GLU A 131 12.78 -8.82 -3.40
C GLU A 131 13.75 -8.75 -2.21
N GLY A 132 13.28 -9.18 -1.04
CA GLY A 132 14.08 -9.25 0.17
C GLY A 132 13.63 -10.38 1.09
N VAL A 133 14.57 -10.87 1.91
CA VAL A 133 14.27 -11.74 3.05
C VAL A 133 14.36 -10.90 4.33
N HIS A 134 13.38 -11.04 5.21
CA HIS A 134 13.24 -10.25 6.43
C HIS A 134 13.00 -11.15 7.64
N GLY A 135 13.54 -10.77 8.80
CA GLY A 135 13.38 -11.52 10.04
C GLY A 135 14.24 -12.79 10.08
N GLU A 136 14.00 -13.61 11.10
CA GLU A 136 14.75 -14.85 11.35
C GLU A 136 13.82 -15.95 11.89
N GLY A 137 14.26 -17.22 11.78
CA GLY A 137 13.54 -18.36 12.35
C GLY A 137 12.12 -18.52 11.77
N PRO A 138 11.11 -18.88 12.59
CA PRO A 138 9.72 -18.97 12.14
C PRO A 138 9.12 -17.63 11.65
N GLY A 139 9.70 -16.50 12.05
CA GLY A 139 9.30 -15.15 11.63
C GLY A 139 9.98 -14.65 10.35
N GLU A 140 10.93 -15.43 9.81
CA GLU A 140 11.55 -15.18 8.51
C GLU A 140 10.48 -15.14 7.41
N ASN A 141 10.55 -14.15 6.54
CA ASN A 141 9.66 -14.00 5.40
C ASN A 141 10.40 -13.47 4.18
N THR A 142 9.97 -13.90 3.00
CA THR A 142 10.39 -13.32 1.73
C THR A 142 9.31 -12.34 1.28
N ARG A 143 9.72 -11.14 0.86
CA ARG A 143 8.82 -10.13 0.31
C ARG A 143 9.28 -9.68 -1.05
N THR A 144 8.38 -9.73 -2.02
CA THR A 144 8.59 -9.22 -3.39
C THR A 144 7.60 -8.10 -3.63
N CYS A 145 8.06 -6.97 -4.16
CA CYS A 145 7.23 -5.81 -4.40
C CYS A 145 7.40 -5.31 -5.84
N HIS A 146 6.31 -4.84 -6.42
CA HIS A 146 6.22 -4.27 -7.75
C HIS A 146 5.59 -2.88 -7.66
N VAL A 147 6.16 -1.92 -8.38
CA VAL A 147 5.59 -0.58 -8.50
C VAL A 147 4.90 -0.48 -9.84
N GLU A 148 3.65 -0.05 -9.83
CA GLU A 148 2.84 0.20 -11.02
C GLU A 148 2.24 1.61 -10.97
N PRO A 149 1.86 2.21 -12.11
CA PRO A 149 1.09 3.45 -12.08
C PRO A 149 -0.26 3.17 -11.43
N THR A 150 -0.72 4.05 -10.54
CA THR A 150 -2.10 3.98 -10.07
C THR A 150 -3.01 4.84 -10.94
N ALA A 151 -4.17 4.30 -11.30
CA ALA A 151 -5.18 5.02 -12.07
C ALA A 151 -6.01 6.01 -11.23
N PHE A 152 -5.79 6.07 -9.91
CA PHE A 152 -6.63 6.82 -8.98
C PHE A 152 -6.15 8.26 -8.74
N CYS A 153 -4.96 8.59 -9.23
CA CYS A 153 -4.36 9.89 -9.01
C CYS A 153 -4.52 10.78 -10.25
N PRO A 154 -5.11 11.98 -10.13
CA PRO A 154 -5.34 12.86 -11.27
C PRO A 154 -4.04 13.33 -11.92
N ASP A 155 -3.00 13.61 -11.12
CA ASP A 155 -1.76 14.28 -11.56
C ASP A 155 -0.51 13.38 -11.56
N ALA A 156 -0.72 12.05 -11.46
CA ALA A 156 0.25 10.96 -11.29
C ALA A 156 0.35 10.38 -9.87
N GLY A 157 0.72 9.10 -9.82
CA GLY A 157 0.89 8.34 -8.60
C GLY A 157 1.44 6.96 -8.86
N ALA A 158 1.77 6.24 -7.79
CA ALA A 158 2.20 4.86 -7.83
C ALA A 158 1.31 3.97 -6.96
N ALA A 159 1.09 2.74 -7.39
CA ALA A 159 0.68 1.66 -6.52
C ALA A 159 1.89 0.76 -6.25
N VAL A 160 2.08 0.37 -4.99
CA VAL A 160 3.16 -0.52 -4.57
C VAL A 160 2.53 -1.81 -4.07
N ALA A 161 2.55 -2.83 -4.93
CA ALA A 161 2.00 -4.15 -4.66
C ALA A 161 3.10 -5.08 -4.14
N CYS A 162 2.95 -5.57 -2.93
CA CYS A 162 3.91 -6.45 -2.27
C CYS A 162 3.28 -7.78 -1.87
N GLU A 163 3.94 -8.87 -2.21
CA GLU A 163 3.63 -10.20 -1.74
C GLU A 163 4.66 -10.62 -0.68
N THR A 164 4.21 -11.13 0.46
CA THR A 164 5.04 -11.58 1.58
C THR A 164 4.68 -13.02 1.93
N HIS A 165 5.69 -13.89 2.01
CA HIS A 165 5.57 -15.30 2.37
C HIS A 165 6.36 -15.59 3.63
N TRP A 166 5.70 -16.10 4.67
CA TRP A 166 6.39 -16.50 5.91
C TRP A 166 6.84 -17.95 5.85
N LYS A 167 8.04 -18.21 6.38
CA LYS A 167 8.60 -19.56 6.52
C LYS A 167 7.77 -20.45 7.43
N GLY A 168 7.15 -19.87 8.46
CA GLY A 168 6.19 -20.55 9.35
C GLY A 168 4.82 -20.81 8.74
N GLY A 169 4.61 -20.46 7.45
CA GLY A 169 3.34 -20.56 6.76
C GLY A 169 2.55 -19.26 6.76
N GLY A 170 1.72 -19.11 5.73
CA GLY A 170 0.90 -17.93 5.48
C GLY A 170 1.52 -16.98 4.45
N ALA A 171 0.66 -16.22 3.79
CA ALA A 171 1.05 -15.22 2.82
C ALA A 171 0.17 -13.99 2.92
N VAL A 172 0.70 -12.85 2.54
CA VAL A 172 -0.03 -11.59 2.40
C VAL A 172 0.34 -10.97 1.08
N TRP A 173 -0.64 -10.61 0.28
CA TRP A 173 -0.48 -9.65 -0.80
C TRP A 173 -1.10 -8.32 -0.34
N MET A 174 -0.44 -7.21 -0.57
CA MET A 174 -0.94 -5.88 -0.23
C MET A 174 -0.52 -4.88 -1.29
N ARG A 175 -1.45 -4.08 -1.77
CA ARG A 175 -1.18 -2.94 -2.65
C ARG A 175 -1.52 -1.64 -1.93
N GLN A 176 -0.53 -0.77 -1.83
CA GLN A 176 -0.65 0.58 -1.27
C GLN A 176 -0.70 1.59 -2.41
N HIS A 177 -1.62 2.55 -2.35
CA HIS A 177 -1.79 3.58 -3.38
C HIS A 177 -1.28 4.93 -2.88
N TYR A 178 -0.49 5.60 -3.73
CA TYR A 178 0.11 6.89 -3.44
C TYR A 178 -0.13 7.87 -4.58
N CYS A 179 -0.62 9.06 -4.26
CA CYS A 179 -0.75 10.18 -5.19
C CYS A 179 0.32 11.22 -4.94
N LYS A 180 0.92 11.73 -6.03
CA LYS A 180 1.96 12.75 -5.96
C LYS A 180 1.46 13.98 -5.19
N GLY A 181 2.18 14.38 -4.14
CA GLY A 181 1.87 15.58 -3.35
C GLY A 181 0.69 15.42 -2.39
N VAL A 182 0.03 14.26 -2.38
CA VAL A 182 -1.05 13.90 -1.45
C VAL A 182 -0.59 12.79 -0.51
N GLY A 183 0.32 11.93 -0.97
CA GLY A 183 0.80 10.79 -0.21
C GLY A 183 -0.10 9.58 -0.35
N TRP A 184 -0.28 8.84 0.75
CA TRP A 184 -1.12 7.65 0.80
C TRP A 184 -2.60 8.00 0.53
N VAL A 185 -3.27 7.20 -0.29
CA VAL A 185 -4.70 7.41 -0.64
C VAL A 185 -5.57 6.17 -0.45
N GLY A 186 -4.97 5.07 0.00
CA GLY A 186 -5.71 3.85 0.29
C GLY A 186 -4.92 2.59 -0.03
N TYR A 187 -5.55 1.46 0.26
CA TYR A 187 -4.92 0.16 0.12
C TYR A 187 -5.92 -0.97 -0.05
N GLU A 188 -5.40 -2.11 -0.47
CA GLU A 188 -6.08 -3.39 -0.44
C GLU A 188 -5.09 -4.50 -0.13
N ALA A 189 -5.56 -5.53 0.54
CA ALA A 189 -4.77 -6.66 0.95
C ALA A 189 -5.56 -7.96 0.85
N LEU A 190 -4.84 -9.03 0.51
CA LEU A 190 -5.23 -10.41 0.71
C LEU A 190 -4.32 -10.99 1.77
N SER A 191 -4.88 -11.66 2.75
CA SER A 191 -4.11 -12.49 3.67
C SER A 191 -4.61 -13.91 3.63
N VAL A 192 -3.69 -14.87 3.63
CA VAL A 192 -3.99 -16.29 3.77
C VAL A 192 -3.32 -16.79 5.01
N ARG A 193 -4.12 -17.20 5.98
CA ARG A 193 -3.65 -17.77 7.24
C ARG A 193 -4.52 -18.97 7.57
N ASN A 194 -3.89 -20.11 7.88
CA ASN A 194 -4.58 -21.33 8.26
C ASN A 194 -5.68 -21.77 7.26
N GLY A 195 -5.44 -21.60 5.96
CA GLY A 195 -6.39 -21.94 4.90
C GLY A 195 -7.55 -20.95 4.71
N VAL A 196 -7.65 -19.90 5.55
CA VAL A 196 -8.65 -18.84 5.42
C VAL A 196 -8.04 -17.70 4.61
N THR A 197 -8.72 -17.27 3.55
CA THR A 197 -8.35 -16.08 2.79
C THR A 197 -9.24 -14.92 3.20
N THR A 198 -8.62 -13.84 3.66
CA THR A 198 -9.30 -12.60 4.04
C THR A 198 -8.88 -11.49 3.09
N ARG A 199 -9.86 -10.71 2.61
CA ARG A 199 -9.67 -9.47 1.87
C ARG A 199 -9.88 -8.31 2.81
N THR A 200 -9.01 -7.31 2.74
CA THR A 200 -9.16 -6.06 3.48
C THR A 200 -8.88 -4.90 2.55
N TRP A 201 -9.63 -3.81 2.66
CA TRP A 201 -9.41 -2.62 1.86
C TRP A 201 -9.91 -1.36 2.58
N SER A 202 -9.32 -0.21 2.25
CA SER A 202 -9.79 1.09 2.73
C SER A 202 -10.82 1.71 1.79
N GLU A 203 -11.80 2.41 2.34
CA GLU A 203 -12.76 3.27 1.64
C GLU A 203 -12.90 4.61 2.36
N GLU A 204 -13.49 5.60 1.66
CA GLU A 204 -13.87 6.90 2.25
C GLU A 204 -12.71 7.64 2.93
N ALA A 205 -11.48 7.43 2.44
CA ALA A 205 -10.28 7.99 3.04
C ALA A 205 -10.25 9.53 2.96
N THR A 206 -9.75 10.16 4.02
CA THR A 206 -9.49 11.59 4.10
C THR A 206 -8.07 11.86 4.58
N LEU A 207 -7.51 13.00 4.21
CA LEU A 207 -6.27 13.56 4.74
C LEU A 207 -6.59 14.91 5.38
N ASP A 208 -6.37 15.03 6.68
CA ASP A 208 -6.67 16.22 7.48
C ASP A 208 -8.13 16.70 7.26
N GLY A 209 -9.05 15.73 7.15
CA GLY A 209 -10.48 15.95 6.90
C GLY A 209 -10.85 16.29 5.45
N GLN A 210 -9.88 16.40 4.54
CA GLN A 210 -10.14 16.57 3.11
C GLN A 210 -10.32 15.21 2.44
N PRO A 211 -11.38 15.00 1.64
CA PRO A 211 -11.60 13.73 0.96
C PRO A 211 -10.49 13.42 -0.04
N LEU A 212 -9.97 12.20 0.02
CA LEU A 212 -9.02 11.66 -0.94
C LEU A 212 -9.75 11.06 -2.15
N PRO A 213 -9.05 10.83 -3.27
CA PRO A 213 -9.64 10.15 -4.42
C PRO A 213 -10.29 8.83 -4.01
N LEU A 214 -11.56 8.64 -4.38
CA LEU A 214 -12.27 7.41 -4.06
C LEU A 214 -11.65 6.26 -4.85
N VAL A 215 -11.10 5.30 -4.12
CA VAL A 215 -10.65 4.04 -4.68
C VAL A 215 -11.70 2.99 -4.32
N GLY A 216 -12.66 2.70 -5.19
CA GLY A 216 -13.65 1.64 -4.94
C GLY A 216 -13.05 0.23 -5.09
N MET A 217 -13.60 -0.78 -4.43
CA MET A 217 -13.11 -2.17 -4.57
C MET A 217 -13.30 -2.70 -6.00
N GLU A 218 -14.36 -2.28 -6.69
CA GLU A 218 -14.63 -2.60 -8.09
C GLU A 218 -13.57 -2.07 -9.06
N LEU A 219 -12.79 -1.07 -8.64
CA LEU A 219 -11.67 -0.52 -9.38
C LEU A 219 -10.33 -1.14 -8.99
N ARG A 220 -10.33 -2.02 -7.97
CA ARG A 220 -9.15 -2.68 -7.38
C ARG A 220 -9.28 -4.18 -7.48
N PRO A 221 -9.10 -4.77 -8.67
CA PRO A 221 -9.12 -6.22 -8.79
C PRO A 221 -7.97 -6.78 -7.96
N PHE A 222 -8.33 -7.65 -7.02
CA PHE A 222 -7.38 -8.51 -6.36
C PHE A 222 -6.74 -9.43 -7.41
N PRO A 223 -5.42 -9.72 -7.31
CA PRO A 223 -4.83 -10.72 -8.18
C PRO A 223 -5.58 -12.05 -8.01
N GLU A 224 -5.64 -12.86 -9.08
CA GLU A 224 -6.02 -14.27 -8.91
C GLU A 224 -5.12 -14.85 -7.82
N ILE A 225 -5.74 -15.46 -6.81
CA ILE A 225 -5.06 -15.91 -5.60
C ILE A 225 -4.11 -17.05 -6.00
N VAL A 226 -2.88 -16.70 -6.36
CA VAL A 226 -1.76 -17.64 -6.42
C VAL A 226 -1.02 -17.53 -5.09
N VAL A 227 -1.75 -17.72 -4.00
CA VAL A 227 -1.07 -17.97 -2.73
C VAL A 227 -0.58 -19.40 -2.81
N HIS A 228 0.67 -19.54 -3.26
CA HIS A 228 1.38 -20.80 -3.26
C HIS A 228 1.45 -21.32 -1.81
N THR A 229 0.48 -22.13 -1.41
CA THR A 229 0.69 -23.10 -0.33
C THR A 229 1.81 -24.01 -0.81
N LYS A 230 3.03 -23.80 -0.31
CA LYS A 230 4.03 -24.87 -0.32
C LYS A 230 3.66 -25.90 0.72
#